data_AF-A0A925WJL7-F1
#
_entry.id   AF-A0A925WJL7-F1
#
_cell.length_a   1.000
_cell.length_b   1.000
_cell.length_c   1.000
_cell.angle_alpha   90.00
_cell.angle_beta   90.00
_cell.angle_gamma   90.00
#
_symmetry.space_group_name_H-M   'P 1'
#
loop_
_entity.id
_entity.type
_entity.pdbx_description
1 polymer ?
#
loop_
_entity_poly.entity_id
_entity_poly.type
_entity_poly.pdbx_seq_one_letter_code
_entity_poly.pdbx_strand_id
1 'polypeptide(L)'
;MTPAHDYARTHAARFRQELYDLLRIPSISTLPEHAGDVRRAAEWLATELRRIGFTTVELHSTPGHPIVYGEWLGAGADAPTVLVYGHYDVQPAV
;
A
#
# COMPACT_ATOMS: atom_id res chain seq x y z
N MET A 1 9.76 -24.75 6.60
CA MET A 1 9.10 -23.54 6.06
C MET A 1 10.13 -22.77 5.26
N THR A 2 9.74 -21.93 4.29
CA THR A 2 10.70 -21.04 3.63
C THR A 2 11.07 -19.90 4.59
N PRO A 3 12.27 -19.31 4.48
CA PRO A 3 12.69 -18.20 5.34
C PRO A 3 11.69 -17.04 5.39
N ALA A 4 11.03 -16.73 4.26
CA ALA A 4 10.00 -15.71 4.18
C ALA A 4 8.76 -16.04 5.02
N HIS A 5 8.32 -17.31 5.04
CA HIS A 5 7.17 -17.72 5.85
C HIS A 5 7.49 -17.64 7.35
N ASP A 6 8.70 -18.03 7.76
CA ASP A 6 9.15 -17.95 9.16
C ASP A 6 9.25 -16.48 9.62
N TYR A 7 9.84 -15.61 8.79
CA TYR A 7 9.87 -14.17 9.05
C TYR A 7 8.45 -13.61 9.20
N ALA A 8 7.53 -13.97 8.30
CA ALA A 8 6.18 -13.45 8.33
C ALA A 8 5.40 -13.88 9.58
N ARG A 9 5.55 -15.14 10.02
CA ARG A 9 4.93 -15.62 11.27
C ARG A 9 5.51 -14.90 12.49
N THR A 10 6.83 -14.73 12.53
CA THR A 10 7.53 -14.08 13.66
C THR A 10 7.11 -12.62 13.81
N HIS A 11 6.85 -11.91 12.71
CA HIS A 11 6.48 -10.50 12.71
C HIS A 11 4.97 -10.25 12.56
N ALA A 12 4.14 -11.28 12.65
CA ALA A 12 2.71 -11.20 12.35
C ALA A 12 1.96 -10.17 13.22
N ALA A 13 2.40 -9.95 14.47
CA ALA A 13 1.81 -8.93 15.33
C ALA A 13 2.03 -7.51 14.78
N ARG A 14 3.25 -7.20 14.32
CA ARG A 14 3.55 -5.92 13.67
C ARG A 14 2.74 -5.73 12.39
N PHE A 15 2.69 -6.75 11.54
CA PHE A 15 1.93 -6.68 10.28
C PHE A 15 0.43 -6.46 10.49
N ARG A 16 -0.15 -7.09 11.52
CA ARG A 16 -1.56 -6.82 11.89
C ARG A 16 -1.75 -5.39 12.35
N GLN A 17 -0.82 -4.84 13.11
CA GLN A 17 -0.91 -3.45 13.55
C GLN A 17 -0.81 -2.48 12.37
N GLU A 18 0.13 -2.70 11.45
CA GLU A 18 0.26 -1.91 10.21
C GLU A 18 -1.03 -1.98 9.38
N LEU A 19 -1.63 -3.17 9.25
CA LEU A 19 -2.94 -3.33 8.61
C LEU A 19 -4.05 -2.57 9.35
N TYR A 20 -4.10 -2.64 10.69
CA TYR A 20 -5.10 -1.89 11.47
C TYR A 20 -4.92 -0.38 11.35
N ASP A 21 -3.68 0.10 11.24
CA ASP A 21 -3.40 1.52 11.03
C ASP A 21 -3.94 2.00 9.67
N LEU A 22 -3.77 1.21 8.62
CA LEU A 22 -4.41 1.47 7.32
C LEU A 22 -5.94 1.42 7.40
N LEU A 23 -6.51 0.38 8.02
CA LEU A 23 -7.96 0.18 8.11
C LEU A 23 -8.69 1.27 8.91
N ARG A 24 -7.99 2.02 9.77
CA ARG A 24 -8.56 3.17 10.49
C ARG A 24 -8.78 4.38 9.57
N ILE A 25 -8.22 4.40 8.37
CA ILE A 25 -8.46 5.43 7.37
C ILE A 25 -9.73 5.06 6.59
N PRO A 26 -10.82 5.84 6.70
CA PRO A 26 -12.07 5.53 5.99
C PRO A 26 -11.97 6.01 4.54
N SER A 27 -11.13 5.35 3.74
CA SER A 27 -10.89 5.65 2.32
C SER A 27 -12.09 5.26 1.43
N ILE A 28 -13.28 5.77 1.73
CA ILE A 28 -14.53 5.43 1.04
C ILE A 28 -14.62 6.23 -0.26
N SER A 29 -14.29 5.61 -1.41
CA SER A 29 -14.17 6.31 -2.69
C SER A 29 -15.49 6.79 -3.30
N THR A 30 -16.61 6.16 -2.91
CA THR A 30 -17.96 6.48 -3.40
C THR A 30 -18.58 7.70 -2.73
N LEU A 31 -17.97 8.21 -1.65
CA LEU A 31 -18.46 9.33 -0.86
C LEU A 31 -17.51 10.54 -1.00
N PRO A 32 -17.93 11.64 -1.66
CA PRO A 32 -17.06 12.80 -1.90
C PRO A 32 -16.43 13.42 -0.65
N GLU A 33 -17.13 13.37 0.49
CA GLU A 33 -16.65 13.84 1.80
C GLU A 33 -15.40 13.09 2.28
N HIS A 34 -15.19 11.86 1.79
CA HIS A 34 -14.03 11.02 2.11
C HIS A 34 -12.89 11.14 1.09
N ALA A 35 -12.95 12.07 0.12
CA ALA A 35 -11.86 12.28 -0.83
C ALA A 35 -10.51 12.58 -0.14
N GLY A 36 -10.55 13.31 1.00
CA GLY A 36 -9.38 13.55 1.83
C GLY A 36 -8.83 12.28 2.50
N ASP A 37 -9.71 11.36 2.91
CA ASP A 37 -9.32 10.08 3.51
C ASP A 37 -8.71 9.13 2.46
N VAL A 38 -9.24 9.11 1.24
CA VAL A 38 -8.64 8.34 0.13
C VAL A 38 -7.23 8.85 -0.15
N ARG A 39 -7.04 10.17 -0.24
CA ARG A 39 -5.68 10.75 -0.36
C ARG A 39 -4.78 10.36 0.83
N ARG A 40 -5.30 10.40 2.06
CA ARG A 40 -4.54 10.00 3.26
C ARG A 40 -4.11 8.53 3.21
N ALA A 41 -4.96 7.63 2.73
CA ALA A 41 -4.61 6.23 2.55
C ALA A 41 -3.51 6.05 1.48
N ALA A 42 -3.58 6.81 0.38
CA ALA A 42 -2.54 6.80 -0.66
C ALA A 42 -1.17 7.27 -0.10
N GLU A 43 -1.17 8.34 0.69
CA GLU A 43 0.04 8.89 1.33
C GLU A 43 0.61 7.94 2.38
N TRP A 44 -0.25 7.24 3.13
CA TRP A 44 0.15 6.19 4.06
C TRP A 44 0.84 5.03 3.32
N LEU A 45 0.26 4.53 2.24
CA LEU A 45 0.85 3.45 1.43
C LEU A 45 2.20 3.85 0.85
N ALA A 46 2.31 5.07 0.33
CA ALA A 46 3.59 5.56 -0.19
C ALA A 46 4.66 5.68 0.90
N THR A 47 4.27 6.05 2.12
CA THR A 47 5.17 6.06 3.28
C THR A 47 5.66 4.65 3.61
N GLU A 48 4.75 3.67 3.65
CA GLU A 48 5.10 2.28 3.95
C GLU A 48 5.97 1.66 2.86
N LEU A 49 5.70 1.90 1.57
CA LEU A 49 6.54 1.43 0.47
C LEU A 49 7.97 1.95 0.60
N ARG A 50 8.15 3.25 0.91
CA ARG A 50 9.49 3.82 1.16
C ARG A 50 10.15 3.16 2.36
N ARG A 51 9.40 2.96 3.45
CA ARG A 51 9.91 2.35 4.68
C ARG A 51 10.43 0.93 4.47
N ILE A 52 9.78 0.15 3.61
CA ILE A 52 10.19 -1.25 3.32
C ILE A 52 11.24 -1.37 2.21
N GLY A 53 11.74 -0.25 1.68
CA GLY A 53 12.91 -0.20 0.81
C GLY A 53 12.63 -0.11 -0.69
N PHE A 54 11.41 0.28 -1.11
CA PHE A 54 11.17 0.64 -2.51
C PHE A 54 11.96 1.90 -2.86
N THR A 55 12.65 1.87 -4.00
CA THR A 55 13.60 2.92 -4.40
C THR A 55 12.91 4.09 -5.08
N THR A 56 11.82 3.83 -5.80
CA THR A 56 10.96 4.83 -6.41
C THR A 56 9.57 4.65 -5.84
N VAL A 57 8.98 5.73 -5.31
CA VAL A 57 7.60 5.75 -4.81
C VAL A 57 6.95 7.09 -5.16
N GLU A 58 5.87 7.04 -5.92
CA GLU A 58 5.20 8.20 -6.50
C GLU A 58 3.69 8.17 -6.20
N LEU A 59 3.12 9.36 -5.96
CA LEU A 59 1.66 9.56 -5.99
C LEU A 59 1.30 10.29 -7.27
N HIS A 60 0.65 9.60 -8.19
CA HIS A 60 0.15 10.20 -9.41
C HIS A 60 -1.24 10.78 -9.17
N SER A 61 -1.40 12.08 -9.44
CA SER A 61 -2.71 12.71 -9.41
C SER A 61 -3.51 12.27 -10.65
N THR A 62 -4.80 12.01 -10.46
CA THR A 62 -5.75 11.70 -11.54
C THR A 62 -6.94 12.66 -11.44
N PRO A 63 -7.88 12.68 -12.42
CA PRO A 63 -9.13 13.42 -12.27
C PRO A 63 -9.98 12.94 -11.07
N GLY A 64 -9.74 11.73 -10.57
CA GLY A 64 -10.35 11.17 -9.37
C GLY A 64 -9.32 10.97 -8.27
N HIS A 65 -9.30 9.77 -7.69
CA HIS A 65 -8.40 9.42 -6.59
C HIS A 65 -6.97 9.16 -7.09
N PRO A 66 -5.93 9.45 -6.28
CA PRO A 66 -4.55 9.28 -6.71
C PRO A 66 -4.18 7.80 -6.94
N ILE A 67 -3.14 7.55 -7.73
CA ILE A 67 -2.54 6.21 -7.88
C ILE A 67 -1.23 6.20 -7.11
N VAL A 68 -1.00 5.16 -6.31
CA VAL A 68 0.29 4.91 -5.65
C VAL A 68 1.11 3.99 -6.54
N TYR A 69 2.25 4.48 -7.01
CA TYR A 69 3.23 3.70 -7.74
C TYR A 69 4.45 3.45 -6.86
N GLY A 70 4.98 2.23 -6.91
CA GLY A 70 6.25 1.89 -6.30
C GLY A 70 6.97 0.83 -7.09
N GLU A 71 8.28 0.96 -7.22
CA GLU A 71 9.13 -0.08 -7.78
C GLU A 71 10.35 -0.40 -6.90
N TRP A 72 10.74 -1.67 -6.95
CA TRP A 72 12.01 -2.16 -6.41
C TRP A 72 12.69 -2.97 -7.51
N LEU A 73 13.83 -2.49 -8.00
CA LEU A 73 14.57 -3.09 -9.13
C LEU A 73 15.87 -3.78 -8.70
N GLY A 74 15.99 -4.13 -7.41
CA GLY A 74 17.19 -4.72 -6.82
C GLY A 74 17.42 -6.21 -7.14
N ALA A 75 16.56 -6.84 -7.95
CA ALA A 75 16.67 -8.27 -8.30
C ALA A 75 17.75 -8.58 -9.35
N GLY A 76 18.27 -7.56 -10.06
CA GLY A 76 19.21 -7.72 -11.16
C GLY A 76 18.52 -7.77 -12.54
N ALA A 77 19.30 -7.52 -13.60
CA ALA A 77 18.79 -7.34 -14.96
C ALA A 77 18.19 -8.62 -15.58
N ASP A 78 18.60 -9.80 -15.11
CA ASP A 78 18.12 -11.10 -15.61
C ASP A 78 16.86 -11.60 -14.88
N ALA A 79 16.42 -10.90 -13.84
CA ALA A 79 15.21 -11.25 -13.10
C ALA A 79 13.95 -10.75 -13.82
N PRO A 80 12.84 -11.52 -13.79
CA PRO A 80 11.57 -11.06 -14.36
C PRO A 80 10.96 -9.93 -13.53
N THR A 81 10.33 -8.97 -14.21
CA THR A 81 9.51 -7.94 -13.55
C THR A 81 8.13 -8.49 -13.21
N VAL A 82 7.73 -8.34 -11.95
CA VAL A 82 6.39 -8.70 -11.48
C VAL A 82 5.61 -7.44 -11.14
N LEU A 83 4.42 -7.29 -11.73
CA LEU A 83 3.47 -6.23 -11.38
C LEU A 83 2.46 -6.77 -10.35
N VAL A 84 2.36 -6.09 -9.22
CA VAL A 84 1.32 -6.35 -8.21
C VAL A 84 0.32 -5.20 -8.26
N TYR A 85 -0.93 -5.51 -8.56
CA TYR A 85 -2.03 -4.55 -8.57
C TYR A 85 -2.95 -4.76 -7.36
N GLY A 86 -3.39 -3.65 -6.77
CA GLY A 86 -4.38 -3.64 -5.71
C GLY A 86 -5.08 -2.28 -5.66
N HIS A 87 -6.13 -2.20 -4.85
CA HIS A 87 -6.84 -0.96 -4.54
C HIS A 87 -6.85 -0.73 -3.03
N TYR A 88 -6.98 0.52 -2.62
CA TYR A 88 -6.89 0.93 -1.21
C TYR A 88 -8.09 1.77 -0.76
N ASP A 89 -9.00 2.06 -1.68
CA ASP A 89 -10.32 2.53 -1.36
C ASP A 89 -11.23 1.36 -0.96
N VAL A 90 -12.24 1.68 -0.18
CA VAL A 90 -13.17 0.71 0.41
C VAL A 90 -14.62 1.11 0.18
N GLN A 91 -15.51 0.15 0.40
CA GLN A 91 -16.94 0.39 0.43
C GLN A 91 -17.37 1.00 1.78
N PRO A 92 -18.49 1.73 1.84
CA PRO A 92 -19.13 2.07 3.10
C PRO A 92 -19.42 0.79 3.91
N ALA A 93 -19.14 0.85 5.22
CA ALA A 93 -19.53 -0.19 6.16
C ALA A 93 -20.77 0.27 6.95
N VAL A 94 -21.70 -0.66 7.19
CA VAL A 94 -22.93 -0.46 7.97
C VAL A 94 -22.75 -0.85 9.42
#